data_AF-A0A7S0S586-F1
#
_entry.id   AF-A0A7S0S586-F1
#
_cell.length_a   1.000
_cell.length_b   1.000
_cell.length_c   1.000
_cell.angle_alpha   90.00
_cell.angle_beta   90.00
_cell.angle_gamma   90.00
#
_symmetry.space_group_name_H-M   'P 1'
#
loop_
_entity.id
_entity.type
_entity.pdbx_description
1 polymer ?
#
loop_
_entity_poly.entity_id
_entity_poly.type
_entity_poly.pdbx_seq_one_letter_code
_entity_poly.pdbx_strand_id
1 'polypeptide(L)'
;AEERDKRSQRAARFNITEPQGLEWRADEDEAAKARRAKKFGVEYVAPAESMMELDLFEERKEAGAHIPRRIDALYVYGVDIMSTGDCLRYFSDYGPRFVEWINDSSCVVLFADEHSARRALAGCGRALPAEEMTGEGSI
;
A
#
# COMPACT_ATOMS: atom_id res chain seq x y z
N ALA A 1 27.17 21.92 -16.01
CA ALA A 1 26.85 23.28 -16.49
C ALA A 1 25.36 23.39 -16.82
N GLU A 2 24.82 22.47 -17.63
CA GLU A 2 23.43 22.47 -18.12
C GLU A 2 22.32 22.44 -17.05
N GLU A 3 22.49 21.68 -15.97
CA GLU A 3 21.55 21.63 -14.83
C GLU A 3 21.42 22.98 -14.11
N ARG A 4 22.50 23.77 -14.11
CA ARG A 4 22.54 25.09 -13.45
C ARG A 4 21.78 26.14 -14.26
N ASP A 5 21.81 26.02 -15.58
CA ASP A 5 21.08 26.88 -16.51
C ASP A 5 19.58 26.55 -16.54
N LYS A 6 19.21 25.28 -16.44
CA LYS A 6 17.80 24.88 -16.30
C LYS A 6 17.21 25.39 -14.98
N ARG A 7 17.99 25.40 -13.90
CA ARG A 7 17.57 25.93 -12.60
C ARG A 7 17.44 27.46 -12.61
N SER A 8 18.35 28.17 -13.29
CA SER A 8 18.30 29.63 -13.41
C SER A 8 17.14 30.11 -14.30
N GLN A 9 16.84 29.41 -15.40
CA GLN A 9 15.70 29.74 -16.27
C GLN A 9 14.36 29.55 -15.56
N ARG A 10 14.22 28.51 -14.72
CA ARG A 10 13.03 28.34 -13.87
C ARG A 10 12.93 29.46 -12.83
N ALA A 11 14.03 29.79 -12.15
CA ALA A 11 14.05 30.87 -11.15
C ALA A 11 13.68 32.24 -11.75
N ALA A 12 14.19 32.55 -12.96
CA ALA A 12 13.87 33.77 -13.69
C ALA A 12 12.39 33.83 -14.12
N ARG A 13 11.80 32.69 -14.54
CA ARG A 13 10.38 32.63 -14.89
C ARG A 13 9.45 32.92 -13.71
N PHE A 14 9.89 32.63 -12.49
CA PHE A 14 9.11 32.84 -11.26
C PHE A 14 9.57 34.07 -10.44
N ASN A 15 10.44 34.94 -10.99
CA ASN A 15 11.00 36.12 -10.30
C ASN A 15 11.60 35.83 -8.91
N ILE A 16 12.26 34.67 -8.75
CA ILE A 16 12.89 34.28 -7.49
C ILE A 16 14.38 34.67 -7.55
N THR A 17 14.73 35.81 -6.96
CA THR A 17 16.08 36.41 -7.04
C THR A 17 17.04 35.90 -5.96
N GLU A 18 16.52 35.30 -4.88
CA GLU A 18 17.31 34.70 -3.80
C GLU A 18 16.81 33.28 -3.49
N PRO A 19 17.67 32.35 -3.05
CA PRO A 19 17.21 31.08 -2.51
C PRO A 19 16.44 31.40 -1.22
N GLN A 20 15.12 31.55 -1.34
CA GLN A 20 14.23 31.60 -0.20
C GLN A 20 14.40 30.26 0.52
N GLY A 21 15.11 30.28 1.64
CA GLY A 21 15.17 29.13 2.53
C GLY A 21 13.73 28.81 2.90
N LEU A 22 13.24 27.66 2.43
CA LEU A 22 11.92 27.20 2.81
C LEU A 22 12.03 26.75 4.27
N GLU A 23 11.74 27.66 5.20
CA GLU A 23 11.51 27.28 6.60
C GLU A 23 10.22 26.50 6.66
N TRP A 24 10.32 25.21 6.95
CA TRP A 24 9.16 24.39 7.29
C TRP A 24 8.52 24.94 8.56
N ARG A 25 7.26 25.39 8.48
CA ARG A 25 6.48 25.88 9.61
C ARG A 25 5.30 24.95 9.85
N ALA A 26 5.50 23.99 10.75
CA ALA A 26 4.53 22.94 11.06
C ALA A 26 3.10 23.48 11.31
N ASP A 27 2.96 24.57 12.06
CA ASP A 27 1.66 25.15 12.41
C ASP A 27 0.88 25.71 11.21
N GLU A 28 1.58 26.38 10.28
CA GLU A 28 0.95 26.95 9.08
C GLU A 28 0.51 25.85 8.09
N ASP A 29 1.32 24.79 7.99
CA ASP A 29 1.06 23.63 7.14
C ASP A 29 -0.12 22.80 7.66
N GLU A 30 -0.23 22.60 8.99
CA GLU A 30 -1.38 21.92 9.60
C GLU A 30 -2.68 22.71 9.40
N ALA A 31 -2.65 24.03 9.57
CA ALA A 31 -3.80 24.88 9.29
C ALA A 31 -4.20 24.87 7.80
N ALA A 32 -3.22 24.73 6.88
CA ALA A 32 -3.50 24.53 5.46
C ALA A 32 -4.16 23.17 5.18
N LYS A 33 -3.70 22.09 5.82
CA LYS A 33 -4.31 20.76 5.73
C LYS A 33 -5.73 20.75 6.29
N ALA A 34 -5.97 21.37 7.44
CA ALA A 34 -7.30 21.52 8.03
C ALA A 34 -8.26 22.31 7.14
N ARG A 35 -7.80 23.41 6.52
CA ARG A 35 -8.60 24.16 5.52
C ARG A 35 -8.95 23.29 4.31
N ARG A 36 -8.02 22.48 3.84
CA ARG A 36 -8.28 21.54 2.74
C ARG A 36 -9.31 20.49 3.15
N ALA A 37 -9.14 19.86 4.31
CA ALA A 37 -10.08 18.88 4.84
C ALA A 37 -11.52 19.44 4.89
N LYS A 38 -11.69 20.64 5.46
CA LYS A 38 -12.97 21.36 5.49
C LYS A 38 -13.57 21.62 4.11
N LYS A 39 -12.73 21.98 3.12
CA LYS A 39 -13.16 22.17 1.72
C LYS A 39 -13.74 20.89 1.12
N PHE A 40 -13.20 19.73 1.50
CA PHE A 40 -13.67 18.42 1.06
C PHE A 40 -14.69 17.78 2.00
N GLY A 41 -15.17 18.50 3.02
CA GLY A 41 -16.18 18.01 3.97
C GLY A 41 -15.69 16.93 4.93
N VAL A 42 -14.38 16.81 5.11
CA VAL A 42 -13.75 15.85 6.01
C VAL A 42 -13.07 16.59 7.17
N GLU A 43 -13.05 16.00 8.36
CA GLU A 43 -12.30 16.53 9.49
C GLU A 43 -10.81 16.17 9.33
N TYR A 44 -9.92 17.11 9.66
CA TYR A 44 -8.50 16.82 9.69
C TYR A 44 -8.14 16.20 11.03
N VAL A 45 -7.78 14.92 11.01
CA VAL A 45 -7.25 14.19 12.16
C VAL A 45 -5.73 14.16 12.02
N ALA A 46 -5.00 14.39 13.13
CA ALA A 46 -3.54 14.33 13.11
C ALA A 46 -3.07 12.90 12.72
N PRO A 47 -1.97 12.74 11.98
CA PRO A 47 -1.53 11.41 11.50
C PRO A 47 -1.34 10.36 12.60
N ALA A 48 -0.92 10.79 13.79
CA ALA A 48 -0.75 9.90 14.94
C ALA A 48 -2.09 9.38 15.49
N GLU A 49 -3.15 10.18 15.40
CA GLU A 49 -4.51 9.79 15.81
C GLU A 49 -5.20 8.98 14.72
N SER A 50 -4.98 9.29 13.44
CA SER A 50 -5.52 8.50 12.32
C SER A 50 -4.89 7.10 12.23
N MET A 51 -3.64 6.92 12.70
CA MET A 51 -3.01 5.60 12.79
C MET A 51 -3.68 4.69 13.83
N MET A 52 -4.35 5.25 14.85
CA MET A 52 -5.06 4.46 15.87
C MET A 52 -6.44 3.97 15.38
N GLU A 53 -6.91 4.44 14.22
CA GLU A 53 -8.20 4.09 13.62
C GLU A 53 -8.08 3.05 12.49
N LEU A 54 -6.87 2.58 12.20
CA LEU A 54 -6.65 1.45 11.29
C LEU A 54 -7.15 0.18 11.97
N ASP A 55 -8.01 -0.58 11.30
CA ASP A 55 -8.49 -1.90 11.76
C ASP A 55 -7.36 -2.92 11.53
N LEU A 56 -6.25 -2.70 12.24
CA LEU A 56 -5.07 -3.56 12.16
C LEU A 56 -5.41 -4.91 12.79
N PHE A 57 -5.00 -5.97 12.11
CA PHE A 57 -5.17 -7.36 12.53
C PHE A 57 -6.63 -7.85 12.52
N GLU A 58 -7.41 -7.46 11.50
CA GLU A 58 -8.71 -8.08 11.23
C GLU A 58 -8.57 -9.61 11.10
N GLU A 59 -9.55 -10.37 11.61
CA GLU A 59 -9.53 -11.83 11.56
C GLU A 59 -9.52 -12.38 10.12
N ARG A 60 -8.68 -13.41 9.88
CA ARG A 60 -8.60 -14.12 8.61
C ARG A 60 -9.94 -14.79 8.26
N LYS A 61 -10.54 -14.38 7.14
CA LYS A 61 -11.78 -14.98 6.62
C LYS A 61 -11.48 -15.87 5.41
N GLU A 62 -11.69 -17.17 5.57
CA GLU A 62 -11.56 -18.12 4.47
C GLU A 62 -12.79 -18.12 3.56
N ALA A 63 -12.55 -18.15 2.25
CA ALA A 63 -13.62 -18.34 1.28
C ALA A 63 -14.17 -19.77 1.36
N GLY A 64 -15.49 -19.92 1.41
CA GLY A 64 -16.15 -21.22 1.41
C GLY A 64 -15.76 -22.09 0.20
N ALA A 65 -15.70 -23.42 0.40
CA ALA A 65 -15.18 -24.37 -0.60
C ALA A 65 -15.91 -24.35 -1.96
N HIS A 66 -17.16 -23.88 -2.01
CA HIS A 66 -17.99 -23.81 -3.20
C HIS A 66 -17.79 -22.52 -4.02
N ILE A 67 -17.03 -21.56 -3.50
CA ILE A 67 -16.79 -20.29 -4.18
C ILE A 67 -15.74 -20.51 -5.29
N PRO A 68 -16.03 -20.14 -6.56
CA PRO A 68 -15.06 -20.23 -7.64
C PRO A 68 -13.79 -19.46 -7.33
N ARG A 69 -12.62 -20.09 -7.50
CA ARG A 69 -11.31 -19.48 -7.26
C ARG A 69 -10.68 -19.03 -8.57
N ARG A 70 -10.07 -17.85 -8.55
CA ARG A 70 -9.28 -17.34 -9.67
C ARG A 70 -7.89 -17.99 -9.62
N ILE A 71 -7.52 -18.69 -10.68
CA ILE A 71 -6.28 -19.50 -10.73
C ILE A 71 -5.02 -18.67 -11.04
N ASP A 72 -5.20 -17.45 -11.52
CA ASP A 72 -4.17 -16.45 -11.85
C ASP A 72 -3.95 -15.43 -10.73
N ALA A 73 -4.48 -15.67 -9.53
CA ALA A 73 -4.39 -14.75 -8.40
C ALA A 73 -4.08 -15.46 -7.09
N LEU A 74 -3.39 -14.77 -6.19
CA LEU A 74 -3.04 -15.26 -4.86
C LEU A 74 -3.65 -14.37 -3.78
N TYR A 75 -4.40 -14.99 -2.87
CA TYR A 75 -4.88 -14.34 -1.65
C TYR A 75 -3.74 -14.22 -0.64
N VAL A 76 -3.58 -13.03 -0.06
CA VAL A 76 -2.55 -12.72 0.93
C VAL A 76 -3.23 -12.09 2.14
N TYR A 77 -2.90 -12.59 3.32
CA TYR A 77 -3.40 -12.13 4.60
C TYR A 77 -2.22 -11.75 5.51
N GLY A 78 -2.41 -10.78 6.40
CA GLY A 78 -1.38 -10.23 7.28
C GLY A 78 -0.58 -9.10 6.64
N VAL A 79 -1.23 -8.30 5.79
CA VAL A 79 -0.62 -7.20 5.02
C VAL A 79 -0.81 -5.84 5.68
N ASP A 80 -1.13 -5.81 6.98
CA ASP A 80 -1.52 -4.62 7.77
C ASP A 80 -0.53 -3.45 7.70
N ILE A 81 0.76 -3.76 7.53
CA ILE A 81 1.85 -2.79 7.46
C ILE A 81 2.50 -2.73 6.07
N MET A 82 1.86 -3.31 5.07
CA MET A 82 2.38 -3.40 3.70
C MET A 82 1.66 -2.43 2.77
N SER A 83 2.42 -1.71 1.94
CA SER A 83 1.84 -0.96 0.83
C SER A 83 1.62 -1.84 -0.40
N THR A 84 0.86 -1.35 -1.39
CA THR A 84 0.77 -1.96 -2.72
C THR A 84 2.16 -2.23 -3.33
N GLY A 85 3.12 -1.33 -3.11
CA GLY A 85 4.49 -1.48 -3.59
C GLY A 85 5.23 -2.65 -2.92
N ASP A 86 4.98 -2.87 -1.63
CA ASP A 86 5.59 -3.98 -0.88
C ASP A 86 5.02 -5.32 -1.33
N CYS A 87 3.70 -5.41 -1.52
CA CYS A 87 3.04 -6.62 -2.05
C CYS A 87 3.54 -6.97 -3.46
N LEU A 88 3.64 -5.98 -4.36
CA LEU A 88 4.19 -6.20 -5.71
C LEU A 88 5.68 -6.55 -5.67
N ARG A 89 6.47 -5.93 -4.80
CA ARG A 89 7.90 -6.23 -4.66
C ARG A 89 8.14 -7.64 -4.15
N TYR A 90 7.32 -8.12 -3.21
CA TYR A 90 7.42 -9.48 -2.66
C TYR A 90 7.36 -10.55 -3.75
N PHE A 91 6.50 -10.36 -4.76
CA PHE A 91 6.35 -11.29 -5.88
C PHE A 91 7.12 -10.88 -7.14
N SER A 92 8.04 -9.91 -7.07
CA SER A 92 8.64 -9.26 -8.25
C SER A 92 9.27 -10.23 -9.26
N ASP A 93 9.88 -11.33 -8.80
CA ASP A 93 10.46 -12.38 -9.66
C ASP A 93 9.44 -13.15 -10.52
N TYR A 94 8.15 -13.04 -10.18
CA TYR A 94 7.06 -13.78 -10.83
C TYR A 94 6.14 -12.88 -11.68
N GLY A 95 6.45 -11.59 -11.79
CA GLY A 95 5.71 -10.65 -12.64
C GLY A 95 4.28 -10.34 -12.15
N PRO A 96 4.11 -9.83 -10.91
CA PRO A 96 2.80 -9.45 -10.39
C PRO A 96 2.31 -8.21 -11.13
N ARG A 97 1.00 -8.12 -11.35
CA ARG A 97 0.38 -7.09 -12.21
C ARG A 97 -0.38 -6.06 -11.42
N PHE A 98 -1.12 -6.51 -10.42
CA PHE A 98 -2.06 -5.65 -9.70
C PHE A 98 -2.35 -6.22 -8.32
N VAL A 99 -2.75 -5.34 -7.39
CA VAL A 99 -3.19 -5.70 -6.04
C VAL A 99 -4.62 -5.22 -5.87
N GLU A 100 -5.54 -6.16 -5.67
CA GLU A 100 -6.92 -5.90 -5.29
C GLU A 100 -7.01 -5.96 -3.77
N TRP A 101 -7.14 -4.82 -3.11
CA TRP A 101 -7.34 -4.75 -1.65
C TRP A 101 -8.76 -5.17 -1.29
N ILE A 102 -8.89 -6.06 -0.30
CA ILE A 102 -10.19 -6.48 0.25
C ILE A 102 -10.49 -5.66 1.50
N ASN A 103 -9.49 -5.54 2.39
CA ASN A 103 -9.50 -4.76 3.62
C ASN A 103 -8.04 -4.45 4.04
N ASP A 104 -7.84 -3.90 5.24
CA ASP A 104 -6.51 -3.46 5.69
C ASP A 104 -5.56 -4.65 5.98
N SER A 105 -6.13 -5.81 6.34
CA SER A 105 -5.35 -7.03 6.65
C SER A 105 -5.21 -8.01 5.49
N SER A 106 -5.88 -7.80 4.35
CA SER A 106 -5.87 -8.75 3.23
C SER A 106 -6.07 -8.16 1.84
N CYS A 107 -5.40 -8.80 0.87
CA CYS A 107 -5.49 -8.44 -0.54
C CYS A 107 -5.35 -9.67 -1.45
N VAL A 108 -5.63 -9.47 -2.73
CA VAL A 108 -5.38 -10.43 -3.79
C VAL A 108 -4.33 -9.85 -4.73
N VAL A 109 -3.26 -10.59 -4.97
CA VAL A 109 -2.23 -10.25 -5.96
C VAL A 109 -2.51 -11.00 -7.25
N LEU A 110 -2.67 -10.24 -8.34
CA LEU A 110 -2.98 -10.78 -9.66
C LEU A 110 -1.72 -10.94 -10.50
N PHE A 111 -1.69 -12.02 -11.27
CA PHE A 111 -0.64 -12.33 -12.23
C PHE A 111 -1.22 -12.25 -13.65
N ALA A 112 -0.33 -12.25 -14.65
CA ALA A 112 -0.76 -12.25 -16.05
C ALA A 112 -1.40 -13.58 -16.49
N ASP A 113 -1.06 -14.68 -15.80
CA ASP A 113 -1.46 -16.04 -16.12
C ASP A 113 -1.34 -16.97 -14.90
N GLU A 114 -2.02 -18.11 -14.98
CA GLU A 114 -2.02 -19.17 -13.97
C GLU A 114 -0.62 -19.73 -13.67
N HIS A 115 0.25 -19.87 -14.67
CA HIS A 115 1.58 -20.44 -14.45
C HIS A 115 2.45 -19.51 -13.60
N SER A 116 2.33 -18.20 -13.82
CA SER A 116 3.03 -17.19 -13.02
C SER A 116 2.55 -17.19 -11.57
N ALA A 117 1.23 -17.23 -11.34
CA ALA A 117 0.67 -17.38 -10.00
C ALA A 117 1.11 -18.70 -9.31
N ARG A 118 1.11 -19.81 -10.05
CA ARG A 118 1.56 -21.12 -9.54
C ARG A 118 3.04 -21.12 -9.17
N ARG A 119 3.90 -20.51 -9.98
CA ARG A 119 5.34 -20.38 -9.67
C ARG A 119 5.55 -19.52 -8.42
N ALA A 120 4.83 -18.41 -8.29
CA ALA A 120 4.88 -17.55 -7.11
C ALA A 120 4.47 -18.30 -5.84
N LEU A 121 3.37 -19.07 -5.90
CA LEU A 121 2.92 -19.88 -4.77
C LEU A 121 3.96 -20.94 -4.39
N ALA A 122 4.55 -21.62 -5.37
CA ALA A 122 5.55 -22.66 -5.12
C ALA A 122 6.89 -22.10 -4.60
N GLY A 123 7.30 -20.92 -5.06
CA GLY A 123 8.58 -20.34 -4.70
C GLY A 123 8.56 -19.45 -3.45
N CYS A 124 7.43 -18.83 -3.13
CA CYS A 124 7.25 -17.99 -1.94
C CYS A 124 6.50 -18.71 -0.80
N GLY A 125 5.73 -19.75 -1.13
CA GLY A 125 4.94 -20.50 -0.15
C GLY A 125 5.74 -21.57 0.58
N ARG A 126 5.24 -21.95 1.76
CA ARG A 126 5.66 -23.16 2.47
C ARG A 126 4.45 -24.05 2.70
N ALA A 127 4.64 -25.36 2.67
CA ALA A 127 3.59 -26.28 3.08
C ALA A 127 3.28 -26.03 4.56
N LEU A 128 2.00 -25.85 4.89
CA LEU A 128 1.57 -25.82 6.28
C LEU A 128 1.70 -27.24 6.86
N PRO A 129 2.17 -27.38 8.10
CA PRO A 129 2.11 -28.65 8.80
C PRO A 129 0.64 -29.09 8.94
N ALA A 130 0.41 -30.41 9.01
CA ALA A 130 -0.94 -30.97 8.97
C ALA A 130 -1.84 -30.43 10.09
N GLU A 131 -1.24 -30.07 11.22
CA GLU A 131 -1.89 -29.51 12.41
C GLU A 131 -2.43 -28.08 12.18
N GLU A 132 -1.87 -27.31 11.26
CA GLU A 132 -2.32 -25.95 10.90
C GLU A 132 -3.30 -25.96 9.71
N MET A 133 -3.49 -27.12 9.07
CA MET A 133 -4.34 -27.28 7.91
C MET A 133 -5.81 -27.56 8.29
N THR A 134 -6.06 -27.96 9.54
CA THR A 134 -7.39 -27.95 10.14
C THR A 134 -7.60 -26.55 10.74
N GLY A 135 -8.61 -25.80 10.28
CA GLY A 135 -8.95 -24.48 10.80
C GLY A 135 -9.47 -24.49 12.24
N GLU A 136 -8.93 -25.33 13.12
CA GLU A 136 -9.29 -25.53 14.52
C GLU A 136 -8.32 -24.82 15.48
N GLY A 137 -7.35 -24.07 14.95
CA GLY A 137 -6.32 -23.36 15.70
C GLY A 137 -6.61 -21.89 16.02
N SER A 138 -7.85 -21.42 15.88
CA SER A 138 -8.25 -20.09 16.38
C SER A 138 -8.91 -20.27 17.75
N ILE A 139 -8.12 -20.10 18.82
CA ILE A 139 -8.58 -19.96 20.21
C ILE A 139 -8.46 -18.49 20.60
#